data_AF-X0UG15-F1
#
_entry.id   AF-X0UG15-F1
#
_cell.length_a   1.000
_cell.length_b   1.000
_cell.length_c   1.000
_cell.angle_alpha   90.00
_cell.angle_beta   90.00
_cell.angle_gamma   90.00
#
_symmetry.space_group_name_H-M   'P 1'
#
loop_
_entity.id
_entity.type
_entity.pdbx_description
1 polymer ?
#
loop_
_entity_poly.entity_id
_entity_poly.type
_entity_poly.pdbx_seq_one_letter_code
_entity_poly.pdbx_strand_id
1 'polypeptide(L)'
;MNEKNNNKLALPVANLELIARRKSLEKNGYSQMDSQCNILVHSLRYKLCDSDGISAKAVIDALVLSGVLIDDSPKEVKKVTFSQEKISKDQEEQTIITITE
;
A
#
# COMPACT_ATOMS: atom_id res chain seq x y z
N MET A 1 50.38 29.84 25.69
CA MET A 1 49.00 29.66 26.18
C MET A 1 48.17 29.21 24.99
N ASN A 2 47.56 28.02 25.09
CA ASN A 2 46.91 27.27 24.00
C ASN A 2 45.84 28.05 23.24
N GLU A 3 45.89 28.03 21.90
CA GLU A 3 44.68 28.19 21.07
C GLU A 3 44.18 26.83 20.60
N LYS A 4 42.94 26.54 20.97
CA LYS A 4 42.26 25.26 20.82
C LYS A 4 41.57 25.17 19.45
N ASN A 5 41.71 24.02 18.79
CA ASN A 5 40.83 23.50 17.74
C ASN A 5 39.36 23.75 18.07
N ASN A 6 38.51 24.09 17.08
CA ASN A 6 37.08 23.79 17.10
C ASN A 6 36.43 23.81 15.69
N ASN A 7 36.34 22.61 15.12
CA ASN A 7 35.25 22.00 14.34
C ASN A 7 34.51 22.81 13.25
N LYS A 8 34.60 22.27 12.02
CA LYS A 8 33.77 22.58 10.85
C LYS A 8 32.30 22.75 11.21
N LEU A 9 31.73 23.90 10.85
CA LEU A 9 30.29 24.12 10.81
C LEU A 9 29.67 23.15 9.79
N ALA A 10 28.85 22.21 10.26
CA ALA A 10 27.95 21.45 9.41
C ALA A 10 26.89 22.42 8.89
N LEU A 11 26.87 22.66 7.58
CA LEU A 11 25.81 23.41 6.92
C LEU A 11 24.48 22.68 7.14
N PRO A 12 23.39 23.38 7.47
CA PRO A 12 22.09 22.75 7.65
C PRO A 12 21.67 22.05 6.36
N VAL A 13 21.31 20.79 6.55
CA VAL A 13 20.90 19.81 5.55
C VAL A 13 19.66 20.27 4.79
N ALA A 14 19.64 19.90 3.52
CA ALA A 14 18.66 20.15 2.46
C ALA A 14 17.22 20.49 2.90
N ASN A 15 16.69 21.53 2.26
CA ASN A 15 15.28 21.85 2.19
C ASN A 15 14.54 20.67 1.52
N LEU A 16 14.09 19.70 2.34
CA LEU A 16 13.24 18.59 1.89
C LEU A 16 11.86 19.16 1.59
N GLU A 17 11.62 19.47 0.33
CA GLU A 17 10.30 19.78 -0.22
C GLU A 17 9.26 18.79 0.34
N LEU A 18 8.27 19.32 1.06
CA LEU A 18 7.12 18.55 1.53
C LEU A 18 6.35 18.03 0.32
N ILE A 19 6.44 16.72 0.07
CA ILE A 19 5.73 16.01 -0.98
C ILE A 19 4.24 16.36 -0.92
N ALA A 20 3.69 16.75 -2.08
CA ALA A 20 2.31 17.19 -2.27
C ALA A 20 1.29 16.25 -1.60
N ARG A 21 0.54 16.77 -0.62
CA ARG A 21 -0.63 16.09 -0.05
C ARG A 21 -1.72 16.03 -1.12
N ARG A 22 -2.08 14.82 -1.58
CA ARG A 22 -3.28 14.63 -2.40
C ARG A 22 -4.50 14.95 -1.54
N LYS A 23 -5.35 15.86 -2.04
CA LYS A 23 -6.67 16.17 -1.49
C LYS A 23 -7.54 14.91 -1.66
N SER A 24 -8.14 14.41 -0.59
CA SER A 24 -9.04 13.25 -0.63
C SER A 24 -10.14 13.49 -1.68
N LEU A 25 -10.33 12.52 -2.57
CA LEU A 25 -11.36 12.59 -3.61
C LEU A 25 -12.74 12.54 -2.94
N GLU A 26 -13.63 13.44 -3.33
CA GLU A 26 -14.98 13.55 -2.77
C GLU A 26 -15.82 12.30 -3.09
N LYS A 27 -16.71 11.96 -2.14
CA LYS A 27 -17.56 10.76 -2.08
C LYS A 27 -18.38 10.56 -3.36
N ASN A 28 -17.97 9.62 -4.20
CA ASN A 28 -18.81 9.09 -5.27
C ASN A 28 -19.55 7.84 -4.76
N GLY A 29 -20.84 7.99 -4.45
CA GLY A 29 -21.96 7.05 -4.69
C GLY A 29 -21.92 5.57 -4.28
N TYR A 30 -20.82 5.02 -3.80
CA TYR A 30 -20.74 3.64 -3.30
C TYR A 30 -21.06 3.62 -1.81
N SER A 31 -21.80 2.60 -1.33
CA SER A 31 -21.94 2.35 0.10
C SER A 31 -20.53 2.17 0.69
N GLN A 32 -20.03 3.22 1.33
CA GLN A 32 -18.78 3.16 2.06
C GLN A 32 -18.91 2.08 3.13
N MET A 33 -17.88 1.25 3.25
CA MET A 33 -17.79 0.35 4.39
C MET A 33 -17.67 1.21 5.65
N ASP A 34 -18.63 1.10 6.57
CA ASP A 34 -18.63 1.86 7.82
C ASP A 34 -17.67 1.25 8.87
N SER A 35 -17.10 0.08 8.57
CA SER A 35 -16.26 -0.74 9.44
C SER A 35 -14.90 -1.04 8.79
N GLN A 36 -13.87 -1.28 9.62
CA GLN A 36 -12.54 -1.60 9.12
C GLN A 36 -12.54 -2.91 8.33
N CYS A 37 -11.99 -2.92 7.12
CA CYS A 37 -11.96 -4.10 6.28
C CYS A 37 -10.68 -4.93 6.43
N ASN A 38 -10.81 -6.23 6.15
CA ASN A 38 -9.70 -7.15 5.93
C ASN A 38 -9.62 -7.46 4.44
N ILE A 39 -8.43 -7.32 3.87
CA ILE A 39 -8.17 -7.54 2.44
C ILE A 39 -7.36 -8.83 2.31
N LEU A 40 -7.87 -9.78 1.54
CA LEU A 40 -7.14 -10.98 1.12
C LEU A 40 -6.83 -10.87 -0.37
N VAL A 41 -5.54 -10.92 -0.69
CA VAL A 41 -5.06 -11.00 -2.07
C VAL A 41 -4.63 -12.44 -2.34
N HIS A 42 -5.44 -13.17 -3.10
CA HIS A 42 -5.18 -14.55 -3.47
C HIS A 42 -4.70 -14.61 -4.93
N SER A 43 -3.46 -15.04 -5.17
CA SER A 43 -2.90 -15.15 -6.51
C SER A 43 -2.85 -16.59 -7.00
N LEU A 44 -3.50 -16.84 -8.13
CA LEU A 44 -3.42 -18.08 -8.91
C LEU A 44 -2.33 -17.90 -9.97
N ARG A 45 -1.20 -18.63 -9.85
CA ARG A 45 -0.04 -18.48 -10.76
C ARG A 45 0.57 -19.81 -11.17
N TYR A 46 1.18 -19.88 -12.36
CA TYR A 46 1.94 -21.06 -12.80
C TYR A 46 3.24 -21.24 -12.01
N LYS A 47 3.84 -20.11 -11.63
CA LYS A 47 5.03 -20.04 -10.79
C LYS A 47 4.72 -19.19 -9.57
N LEU A 48 4.92 -19.78 -8.39
CA LEU A 48 4.78 -19.06 -7.14
C LEU A 48 5.79 -17.91 -7.09
N CYS A 49 5.32 -16.78 -6.59
CA CYS A 49 6.12 -15.60 -6.40
C CYS A 49 6.58 -15.54 -4.96
N ASP A 50 7.73 -14.92 -4.73
CA ASP A 50 8.13 -14.55 -3.38
C ASP A 50 7.04 -13.66 -2.75
N SER A 51 6.94 -13.66 -1.42
CA SER A 51 5.91 -12.93 -0.67
C SER A 51 5.83 -11.44 -1.05
N ASP A 52 6.96 -10.86 -1.49
CA ASP A 52 7.09 -9.46 -1.87
C ASP A 52 6.68 -9.18 -3.34
N GLY A 53 6.42 -10.22 -4.13
CA GLY A 53 6.00 -10.12 -5.53
C GLY A 53 4.52 -9.76 -5.72
N ILE A 54 3.73 -9.75 -4.65
CA ILE A 54 2.35 -9.27 -4.63
C ILE A 54 2.35 -7.88 -4.01
N SER A 55 2.33 -6.84 -4.85
CA SER A 55 2.30 -5.46 -4.36
C SER A 55 0.96 -5.17 -3.70
N ALA A 56 0.89 -5.38 -2.39
CA ALA A 56 -0.20 -4.94 -1.51
C ALA A 56 -0.61 -3.50 -1.79
N LYS A 57 0.41 -2.67 -2.03
CA LYS A 57 0.25 -1.26 -2.34
C LYS A 57 -0.54 -1.05 -3.63
N ALA A 58 -0.24 -1.79 -4.69
CA ALA A 58 -0.98 -1.65 -5.94
C ALA A 58 -2.46 -2.03 -5.77
N VAL A 59 -2.76 -3.04 -4.94
CA VAL A 59 -4.14 -3.43 -4.63
C VAL A 59 -4.85 -2.31 -3.86
N ILE A 60 -4.26 -1.81 -2.77
CA ILE A 60 -4.88 -0.76 -1.95
C ILE A 60 -5.03 0.53 -2.77
N ASP A 61 -3.99 0.94 -3.51
CA ASP A 61 -4.03 2.11 -4.38
C ASP A 61 -5.17 1.98 -5.40
N ALA A 62 -5.36 0.80 -6.01
CA ALA A 62 -6.47 0.55 -6.93
C ALA A 62 -7.84 0.57 -6.23
N LEU A 63 -7.96 0.06 -5.01
CA LEU A 63 -9.19 0.09 -4.22
C LEU A 63 -9.58 1.53 -3.83
N VAL A 64 -8.60 2.37 -3.50
CA VAL A 64 -8.82 3.80 -3.24
C VAL A 64 -9.18 4.53 -4.53
N LEU A 65 -8.46 4.28 -5.63
CA LEU A 65 -8.73 4.92 -6.93
C LEU A 65 -10.09 4.53 -7.51
N SER A 66 -10.56 3.31 -7.26
CA SER A 66 -11.89 2.85 -7.67
C SER A 66 -13.01 3.31 -6.74
N GLY A 67 -12.68 3.93 -5.61
CA GLY A 67 -13.65 4.42 -4.63
C GLY A 67 -14.26 3.33 -3.73
N VAL A 68 -13.67 2.13 -3.72
CA VAL A 68 -14.05 1.04 -2.79
C VAL A 68 -13.59 1.37 -1.36
N LEU A 69 -12.38 1.94 -1.24
CA LEU A 69 -11.85 2.47 0.03
C LEU A 69 -11.77 3.99 -0.03
N ILE A 70 -11.93 4.63 1.14
CA ILE A 70 -11.80 6.09 1.27
C ILE A 70 -10.33 6.51 1.18
N ASP A 71 -9.48 5.79 1.90
CA ASP A 71 -8.04 5.98 1.95
C ASP A 71 -7.31 4.66 2.29
N ASP A 72 -5.99 4.69 2.26
CA ASP A 72 -5.12 3.56 2.63
C ASP A 72 -4.79 3.53 4.12
N SER A 73 -5.54 4.26 4.95
CA SER A 73 -5.23 4.40 6.37
C SER A 73 -5.57 3.13 7.16
N PRO A 74 -4.91 2.90 8.30
CA PRO A 74 -5.26 1.80 9.22
C PRO A 74 -6.67 1.91 9.82
N LYS A 75 -7.39 3.03 9.60
CA LYS A 75 -8.79 3.18 10.02
C LYS A 75 -9.70 2.40 9.10
N GLU A 76 -9.40 2.39 7.80
CA GLU A 76 -10.16 1.70 6.76
C GLU A 76 -9.68 0.26 6.58
N VAL A 77 -8.36 0.01 6.70
CA VAL A 77 -7.77 -1.31 6.46
C VAL A 77 -7.16 -1.87 7.75
N LYS A 78 -7.79 -2.89 8.31
CA LYS A 78 -7.33 -3.55 9.54
C LYS A 78 -6.19 -4.54 9.28
N LYS A 79 -6.32 -5.33 8.22
CA LYS A 79 -5.37 -6.39 7.91
C LYS A 79 -5.32 -6.64 6.40
N VAL A 80 -4.12 -6.84 5.89
CA VAL A 80 -3.89 -7.33 4.53
C VAL A 80 -3.21 -8.68 4.62
N THR A 81 -3.79 -9.68 3.98
CA THR A 81 -3.26 -11.05 3.94
C THR A 81 -3.00 -11.45 2.49
N PHE A 82 -1.94 -12.22 2.27
CA PHE A 82 -1.56 -12.72 0.96
C PHE A 82 -1.61 -14.24 0.99
N SER A 83 -2.17 -14.82 -0.06
CA SER A 83 -2.07 -16.25 -0.31
C SER A 83 -1.82 -16.49 -1.79
N GLN A 84 -1.20 -17.62 -2.10
CA GLN A 84 -0.92 -18.02 -3.46
C GLN A 84 -1.23 -19.49 -3.63
N GLU A 85 -1.75 -19.83 -4.80
CA GLU A 85 -1.95 -21.20 -5.22
C GLU A 85 -1.30 -21.41 -6.58
N LYS A 86 -0.62 -22.55 -6.71
CA LYS A 86 0.04 -22.94 -7.94
C LYS A 86 -0.96 -23.65 -8.83
N ILE A 87 -1.23 -23.05 -9.98
CA ILE A 87 -2.14 -23.60 -11.00
C ILE A 87 -1.37 -24.25 -12.16
N SER A 88 -2.04 -25.13 -12.90
CA SER A 88 -1.50 -25.77 -14.09
C SER A 88 -1.64 -24.87 -15.33
N LYS A 89 -0.84 -25.12 -16.38
CA LYS A 89 -0.74 -24.24 -17.57
C LYS A 89 -2.02 -24.16 -18.42
N ASP A 90 -2.97 -25.04 -18.17
CA ASP A 90 -4.30 -25.12 -18.78
C ASP A 90 -5.33 -24.22 -18.07
N GLN A 91 -4.99 -23.65 -16.91
CA GLN A 91 -5.81 -22.68 -16.19
C GLN A 91 -5.26 -21.27 -16.43
N GLU A 92 -6.07 -20.21 -16.28
CA GLU A 92 -5.58 -18.83 -16.42
C GLU A 92 -5.03 -18.29 -15.10
N GLU A 93 -3.93 -17.51 -15.16
CA GLU A 93 -3.45 -16.78 -13.98
C GLU A 93 -4.44 -15.68 -13.60
N GLN A 94 -4.77 -15.60 -12.32
CA GLN A 94 -5.77 -14.67 -11.80
C GLN A 94 -5.36 -14.14 -10.43
N THR A 95 -5.82 -12.92 -10.10
CA THR A 95 -5.68 -12.36 -8.77
C THR A 95 -7.07 -12.06 -8.23
N ILE A 96 -7.43 -12.73 -7.15
CA ILE A 96 -8.72 -12.60 -6.48
C ILE A 96 -8.52 -11.70 -5.27
N ILE A 97 -9.21 -10.56 -5.26
CA ILE A 97 -9.20 -9.62 -4.14
C ILE A 97 -10.50 -9.81 -3.38
N THR A 98 -10.39 -10.33 -2.16
CA THR A 98 -11.55 -10.52 -1.26
C THR A 98 -11.50 -9.47 -0.17
N ILE A 99 -12.62 -8.78 0.04
CA ILE A 99 -12.77 -7.74 1.07
C ILE A 99 -13.86 -8.20 2.03
N THR A 100 -13.57 -8.22 3.33
CA THR A 100 -14.50 -8.63 4.39
C THR A 100 -14.48 -7.61 5.53
N GLU A 101 -15.63 -7.33 6.12
CA GLU A 101 -15.76 -6.53 7.37
C GLU A 101 -15.23 -7.27 8.60
#